data_AF-A0A930ECL7-F1
#
_entry.id   AF-A0A930ECL7-F1
#
_cell.length_a   1.000
_cell.length_b   1.000
_cell.length_c   1.000
_cell.angle_alpha   90.00
_cell.angle_beta   90.00
_cell.angle_gamma   90.00
#
_symmetry.space_group_name_H-M   'P 1'
#
loop_
_entity.id
_entity.type
_entity.pdbx_description
1 polymer ?
#
loop_
_entity_poly.entity_id
_entity_poly.type
_entity_poly.pdbx_seq_one_letter_code
_entity_poly.pdbx_strand_id
1 'polypeptide(L)'
;EKGKKDLDRMKAIIQSMTNAERENPNILNASRRKRIAAGSGQTVQSINQLIKQFDEMKSMMKKFNNPAALKKNKLFRGLMG
;
A
#
# COMPACT_ATOMS: atom_id res chain seq x y z
N GLU A 1 18.21 -12.92 -6.98
CA GLU A 1 18.90 -11.81 -6.28
C GLU A 1 18.14 -10.47 -6.22
N LYS A 2 17.56 -9.95 -7.32
CA LYS A 2 16.88 -8.63 -7.32
C LYS A 2 15.72 -8.51 -6.32
N GLY A 3 14.86 -9.52 -6.22
CA GLY A 3 13.71 -9.50 -5.30
C GLY A 3 14.08 -9.37 -3.82
N LYS A 4 15.24 -9.90 -3.39
CA LYS A 4 15.71 -9.76 -1.99
C LYS A 4 16.02 -8.30 -1.66
N LYS A 5 16.72 -7.60 -2.56
CA LYS A 5 17.09 -6.19 -2.38
C LYS A 5 15.86 -5.28 -2.31
N ASP A 6 14.82 -5.57 -3.08
CA ASP A 6 13.60 -4.76 -3.06
C ASP A 6 12.77 -5.00 -1.78
N LEU A 7 12.71 -6.24 -1.30
CA LEU A 7 12.11 -6.56 0.00
C LEU A 7 12.88 -5.91 1.16
N ASP A 8 14.20 -5.92 1.12
CA ASP A 8 15.05 -5.29 2.14
C ASP A 8 14.85 -3.77 2.17
N ARG A 9 14.70 -3.12 1.00
CA ARG A 9 14.37 -1.69 0.88
C ARG A 9 13.00 -1.36 1.45
N MET A 10 11.98 -2.15 1.10
CA MET A 10 10.64 -1.98 1.67
C MET A 10 10.66 -2.12 3.19
N LYS A 11 11.37 -3.14 3.69
CA LYS A 11 11.52 -3.37 5.13
C LYS A 11 12.18 -2.19 5.82
N ALA A 12 13.25 -1.64 5.26
CA ALA A 12 13.94 -0.47 5.81
C ALA A 12 13.02 0.77 5.88
N ILE A 13 12.21 1.01 4.84
CA ILE A 13 11.24 2.12 4.81
C ILE A 13 10.19 1.94 5.91
N ILE A 14 9.57 0.76 5.99
CA ILE A 14 8.51 0.48 6.97
C ILE A 14 9.05 0.57 8.40
N GLN A 15 10.26 0.05 8.64
CA GLN A 15 10.91 0.13 9.96
C GLN A 15 11.20 1.57 10.39
N SER A 16 11.42 2.48 9.45
CA SER A 16 11.68 3.91 9.71
C SER A 16 10.41 4.75 9.93
N MET A 17 9.22 4.16 9.73
CA MET A 17 7.92 4.79 10.03
C MET A 17 7.56 4.63 11.50
N THR A 18 6.78 5.57 12.03
CA THR A 18 6.11 5.41 13.33
C THR A 18 4.87 4.53 13.22
N ASN A 19 4.35 4.01 14.33
CA ASN A 19 3.15 3.16 14.33
C ASN A 19 1.95 3.86 13.67
N ALA A 20 1.71 5.13 14.01
CA ALA A 20 0.64 5.93 13.42
C ALA A 20 0.79 6.07 11.88
N GLU A 21 2.01 6.20 11.38
CA GLU A 21 2.28 6.32 9.95
C GLU A 21 2.10 4.99 9.20
N ARG A 22 2.40 3.86 9.84
CA ARG A 22 2.16 2.52 9.28
C ARG A 22 0.69 2.18 9.23
N GLU A 23 -0.06 2.54 10.27
CA GLU A 23 -1.51 2.34 10.33
C GLU A 23 -2.24 3.21 9.30
N ASN A 24 -1.79 4.46 9.13
CA ASN A 24 -2.40 5.40 8.20
C ASN A 24 -1.36 6.15 7.35
N PRO A 25 -0.98 5.61 6.18
CA PRO A 25 -0.04 6.26 5.26
C PRO A 25 -0.48 7.65 4.76
N ASN A 26 -1.77 7.99 4.87
CA ASN A 26 -2.29 9.30 4.47
C ASN A 26 -1.75 10.47 5.31
N ILE A 27 -1.27 10.20 6.53
CA ILE A 27 -0.73 11.26 7.41
C ILE A 27 0.70 11.66 7.00
N LEU A 28 1.31 10.94 6.04
CA LEU A 28 2.65 11.23 5.56
C LEU A 28 2.64 12.52 4.74
N ASN A 29 3.14 13.59 5.36
CA ASN A 29 3.43 14.86 4.69
C ASN A 29 4.90 14.87 4.20
N ALA A 30 5.31 15.97 3.54
CA ALA A 30 6.66 16.10 3.01
C ALA A 30 7.76 15.98 4.08
N SER A 31 7.53 16.52 5.29
CA SER A 31 8.49 16.46 6.40
C SER A 31 8.67 15.02 6.90
N ARG A 32 7.57 14.29 7.12
CA ARG A 32 7.61 12.88 7.54
C ARG A 32 8.31 12.01 6.51
N ARG A 33 8.01 12.21 5.21
CA ARG A 33 8.69 11.48 4.13
C ARG A 33 10.19 11.74 4.09
N LYS A 34 10.64 12.98 4.32
CA LYS A 34 12.08 13.30 4.42
C LYS A 34 12.74 12.58 5.61
N ARG A 35 12.08 12.56 6.77
CA ARG A 35 12.58 11.84 7.97
C ARG A 35 12.71 10.33 7.70
N ILE A 36 11.69 9.72 7.10
CA ILE A 36 11.70 8.29 6.76
C ILE A 36 12.81 8.00 5.74
N ALA A 37 12.94 8.83 4.69
CA ALA A 37 13.99 8.70 3.67
C ALA A 37 15.39 8.69 4.30
N ALA A 38 15.66 9.66 5.18
CA ALA A 38 16.92 9.75 5.91
C ALA A 38 17.15 8.54 6.83
N GLY A 39 16.12 8.08 7.55
CA GLY A 39 16.21 6.93 8.45
C GLY A 39 16.37 5.58 7.75
N SER A 40 15.78 5.42 6.56
CA SER A 40 15.82 4.16 5.80
C SER A 40 16.95 4.11 4.76
N GLY A 41 17.69 5.21 4.56
CA GLY A 41 18.66 5.33 3.47
C GLY A 41 18.03 5.20 2.08
N GLN A 42 16.78 5.67 1.93
CA GLN A 42 16.02 5.61 0.67
C GLN A 42 15.63 7.01 0.21
N THR A 43 15.20 7.13 -1.04
CA THR A 43 14.73 8.41 -1.59
C THR A 43 13.28 8.68 -1.23
N VAL A 44 12.88 9.96 -1.22
CA VAL A 44 11.47 10.35 -1.04
C VAL A 44 10.60 9.79 -2.16
N GLN A 45 11.15 9.64 -3.36
CA GLN A 45 10.49 9.04 -4.52
C GLN A 45 10.16 7.56 -4.27
N SER A 46 11.10 6.79 -3.72
CA SER A 46 10.89 5.38 -3.35
C SER A 46 9.74 5.25 -2.33
N ILE A 47 9.65 6.18 -1.38
CA ILE A 47 8.57 6.21 -0.39
C ILE A 47 7.22 6.53 -1.05
N ASN A 48 7.18 7.53 -1.93
CA ASN A 48 5.95 7.89 -2.65
C ASN A 48 5.44 6.72 -3.49
N GLN A 49 6.33 5.99 -4.16
CA GLN A 49 5.99 4.82 -4.95
C GLN A 49 5.39 3.72 -4.08
N LEU A 50 5.98 3.46 -2.91
CA LEU A 50 5.49 2.47 -1.95
C LEU A 50 4.07 2.82 -1.44
N ILE A 51 3.85 4.09 -1.07
CA ILE A 51 2.54 4.56 -0.61
C ILE A 51 1.50 4.40 -1.71
N LYS A 52 1.84 4.80 -2.94
CA LYS A 52 0.94 4.66 -4.09
C LYS A 52 0.54 3.21 -4.35
N GLN A 53 1.52 2.30 -4.34
CA GLN A 53 1.26 0.86 -4.49
C GLN A 53 0.35 0.33 -3.38
N PHE A 54 0.58 0.77 -2.14
CA PHE A 54 -0.27 0.40 -1.02
C PHE A 54 -1.70 0.92 -1.17
N ASP A 55 -1.89 2.18 -1.57
CA ASP A 55 -3.21 2.77 -1.78
C ASP A 55 -3.97 2.12 -2.95
N GLU A 56 -3.27 1.76 -4.02
CA GLU A 56 -3.83 1.00 -5.14
C GLU A 56 -4.32 -0.38 -4.66
N MET A 57 -3.50 -1.11 -3.91
CA MET A 57 -3.87 -2.41 -3.33
C MET A 57 -5.05 -2.27 -2.35
N LYS A 58 -5.04 -1.25 -1.49
CA LYS A 58 -6.12 -0.97 -0.54
C LYS A 58 -7.44 -0.63 -1.25
N SER A 59 -7.37 0.16 -2.31
CA SER A 59 -8.51 0.49 -3.17
C SER A 59 -9.06 -0.76 -3.86
N MET A 60 -8.17 -1.61 -4.37
CA MET A 60 -8.54 -2.90 -4.97
C MET A 60 -9.22 -3.82 -3.95
N MET A 61 -8.63 -4.02 -2.76
CA MET A 61 -9.25 -4.81 -1.69
C MET A 61 -10.63 -4.29 -1.31
N LYS A 62 -10.81 -2.97 -1.20
CA LYS A 62 -12.13 -2.37 -0.92
C LYS A 62 -13.16 -2.68 -2.01
N LYS A 63 -12.77 -2.66 -3.29
CA LYS A 63 -13.65 -3.00 -4.40
C LYS A 63 -14.05 -4.48 -4.39
N PHE A 64 -13.13 -5.38 -4.07
CA PHE A 64 -13.40 -6.82 -3.96
C PHE A 64 -14.19 -7.20 -2.70
N ASN A 65 -13.98 -6.49 -1.60
CA ASN A 65 -14.68 -6.72 -0.33
C ASN A 65 -16.06 -6.02 -0.28
N ASN A 66 -16.52 -5.41 -1.38
CA ASN A 66 -17.85 -4.83 -1.46
C ASN A 66 -18.89 -5.94 -1.72
N PRO A 67 -19.80 -6.23 -0.77
CA PRO A 67 -20.83 -7.27 -0.92
C PRO A 67 -21.74 -7.06 -2.14
N ALA A 68 -21.86 -5.82 -2.63
CA ALA A 68 -22.62 -5.50 -3.84
C ALA A 68 -21.99 -6.07 -5.12
N ALA A 69 -20.65 -6.09 -5.21
CA ALA A 69 -19.93 -6.68 -6.34
C ALA A 69 -20.04 -8.22 -6.32
N LEU A 70 -19.98 -8.81 -5.13
CA LEU A 70 -20.21 -10.25 -4.90
C LEU A 70 -21.67 -10.66 -5.22
N LYS A 71 -22.67 -9.86 -4.84
CA LYS A 71 -24.09 -10.12 -5.17
C LYS A 71 -24.37 -10.03 -6.67
N LYS A 72 -23.79 -9.05 -7.37
CA LYS A 72 -23.98 -8.88 -8.82
C LYS A 72 -23.42 -10.07 -9.61
N ASN A 73 -22.26 -10.59 -9.20
CA ASN A 73 -21.69 -11.81 -9.77
C ASN A 73 -22.53 -13.06 -9.47
N LYS A 74 -23.10 -13.20 -8.27
CA LYS A 74 -24.00 -14.32 -7.93
C LYS A 74 -25.30 -14.28 -8.76
N LEU A 75 -25.87 -13.10 -8.95
CA LEU A 75 -27.09 -12.93 -9.74
C LEU A 75 -26.86 -13.22 -11.23
N PHE A 76 -25.73 -12.76 -11.78
CA PHE A 76 -25.36 -13.03 -13.17
C PHE A 76 -25.09 -14.53 -13.43
N ARG A 77 -24.47 -15.23 -12.48
CA ARG A 77 -24.24 -16.69 -12.57
C ARG A 77 -25.54 -17.52 -12.49
N GLY A 78 -26.57 -17.00 -11.83
CA GLY A 78 -27.89 -17.64 -11.75
C GLY A 78 -28.82 -17.35 -12.93
N LEU A 79 -28.47 -16.41 -13.81
CA LEU A 79 -29.22 -16.08 -15.04
C LEU A 79 -28.65 -16.76 -16.30
N MET A 80 -27.42 -17.29 -16.23
CA MET A 80 -26.80 -18.10 -17.30
C MET A 80 -26.86 -19.61 -17.04
N GLY A 81 -27.49 -20.03 -15.93
CA GLY A 81 -27.72 -21.43 -15.58
C GLY A 81 -29.18 -21.82 -15.81
#